data_AF-A0A535DYK7-F1
#
_entry.id   AF-A0A535DYK7-F1
#
_cell.length_a   1.000
_cell.length_b   1.000
_cell.length_c   1.000
_cell.angle_alpha   90.00
_cell.angle_beta   90.00
_cell.angle_gamma   90.00
#
_symmetry.space_group_name_H-M   'P 1'
#
loop_
_entity.id
_entity.type
_entity.pdbx_description
1 polymer ?
#
loop_
_entity_poly.entity_id
_entity_poly.type
_entity_poly.pdbx_seq_one_letter_code
_entity_poly.pdbx_strand_id
1 'polypeptide(L)'
;VSRLIFASRISMVVGFVPTAIVFGLGVTVGVTAGFFGGWLDQLLMRFTDIVYAFPDFLFLLIIVASFRASPFGKLLDGLMLIFVAIAIVGWVGVARLTRGQVLALKEREFVEAARSVGATPRRIMAKHLLPNALAPLIVTAAFVVPNAMLGEATLSFLGVGIIPPTPSWGQMINE
;
A
#
# COMPACT_ATOMS: atom_id res chain seq x y z
N VAL A 1 -30.25 -1.92 10.79
CA VAL A 1 -29.50 -3.20 10.75
C VAL A 1 -29.04 -3.58 9.33
N SER A 2 -29.90 -3.58 8.30
CA SER A 2 -29.49 -3.91 6.92
C SER A 2 -28.36 -2.98 6.37
N ARG A 3 -28.44 -1.67 6.60
CA ARG A 3 -27.35 -0.72 6.26
C ARG A 3 -26.02 -1.00 6.98
N LEU A 4 -26.04 -1.46 8.23
CA LEU A 4 -24.84 -1.82 9.01
C LEU A 4 -24.13 -3.05 8.43
N ILE A 5 -24.89 -4.08 8.05
CA ILE A 5 -24.35 -5.31 7.43
C ILE A 5 -23.80 -5.01 6.03
N PHE A 6 -24.42 -4.11 5.27
CA PHE A 6 -23.89 -3.70 3.97
C PHE A 6 -22.62 -2.86 4.11
N ALA A 7 -22.58 -1.94 5.08
CA ALA A 7 -21.40 -1.12 5.37
C ALA A 7 -20.20 -1.95 5.87
N SER A 8 -20.41 -3.03 6.62
CA SER A 8 -19.33 -3.93 7.03
C SER A 8 -18.69 -4.66 5.84
N ARG A 9 -19.49 -5.11 4.86
CA ARG A 9 -18.98 -5.71 3.62
C ARG A 9 -18.14 -4.73 2.80
N ILE A 10 -18.64 -3.51 2.61
CA ILE A 10 -17.89 -2.44 1.92
C ILE A 10 -16.60 -2.11 2.67
N SER A 11 -16.64 -2.10 4.00
CA SER A 11 -15.45 -1.83 4.83
C SER A 11 -14.38 -2.89 4.74
N MET A 12 -14.76 -4.17 4.60
CA MET A 12 -13.79 -5.22 4.29
C MET A 12 -13.12 -4.97 2.94
N VAL A 13 -13.89 -4.59 1.91
CA VAL A 13 -13.33 -4.27 0.59
C VAL A 13 -12.39 -3.07 0.68
N VAL A 14 -12.78 -2.00 1.38
CA VAL A 14 -11.97 -0.80 1.62
C VAL A 14 -10.71 -1.09 2.43
N GLY A 15 -10.74 -2.06 3.35
CA GLY A 15 -9.56 -2.47 4.10
C GLY A 15 -8.59 -3.31 3.27
N PHE A 16 -9.09 -4.33 2.56
CA PHE A 16 -8.24 -5.35 1.94
C PHE A 16 -7.76 -4.98 0.53
N VAL A 17 -8.60 -4.37 -0.31
CA VAL A 17 -8.26 -4.09 -1.71
C VAL A 17 -7.11 -3.08 -1.84
N PRO A 18 -7.20 -1.86 -1.27
CA PRO A 18 -6.08 -0.93 -1.36
C PRO A 18 -4.85 -1.46 -0.62
N THR A 19 -5.01 -2.20 0.47
CA THR A 19 -3.88 -2.85 1.15
C THR A 19 -3.16 -3.83 0.23
N ALA A 20 -3.88 -4.64 -0.54
CA ALA A 20 -3.25 -5.54 -1.50
C ALA A 20 -2.42 -4.77 -2.55
N ILE A 21 -2.92 -3.62 -3.01
CA ILE A 21 -2.19 -2.74 -3.95
C ILE A 21 -0.97 -2.12 -3.28
N VAL A 22 -1.12 -1.58 -2.06
CA VAL A 22 -0.04 -1.05 -1.21
C VAL A 22 1.07 -2.09 -1.06
N PHE A 23 0.72 -3.33 -0.73
CA PHE A 23 1.67 -4.43 -0.59
C PHE A 23 2.29 -4.83 -1.92
N GLY A 24 1.51 -4.94 -2.99
CA GLY A 24 2.02 -5.25 -4.33
C GLY A 24 3.07 -4.25 -4.79
N LEU A 25 2.77 -2.95 -4.68
CA LEU A 25 3.69 -1.87 -5.03
C LEU A 25 4.89 -1.83 -4.08
N GLY A 26 4.64 -1.80 -2.77
CA GLY A 26 5.68 -1.69 -1.75
C GLY A 26 6.67 -2.85 -1.83
N VAL A 27 6.18 -4.09 -1.86
CA VAL A 27 7.03 -5.28 -1.94
C VAL A 27 7.83 -5.29 -3.24
N THR A 28 7.21 -4.96 -4.37
CA THR A 28 7.90 -4.97 -5.66
C THR A 28 9.00 -3.91 -5.71
N VAL A 29 8.72 -2.68 -5.27
CA VAL A 29 9.73 -1.61 -5.21
C VAL A 29 10.83 -1.95 -4.22
N GLY A 30 10.47 -2.39 -3.01
CA GLY A 30 11.42 -2.70 -1.94
C GLY A 30 12.33 -3.88 -2.28
N VAL A 31 11.81 -4.96 -2.87
CA VAL A 31 12.62 -6.08 -3.36
C VAL A 31 13.56 -5.62 -4.47
N THR A 32 13.05 -4.88 -5.45
CA THR A 32 13.85 -4.42 -6.58
C THR A 32 14.98 -3.50 -6.11
N ALA A 33 14.67 -2.52 -5.25
CA ALA A 33 15.65 -1.61 -4.67
C ALA A 33 16.70 -2.35 -3.82
N GLY A 34 16.26 -3.19 -2.88
CA GLY A 34 17.17 -3.90 -1.98
C GLY A 34 18.04 -4.95 -2.67
N PHE A 35 17.50 -5.65 -3.67
CA PHE A 35 18.18 -6.75 -4.35
C PHE A 35 19.24 -6.24 -5.33
N PHE A 36 18.87 -5.32 -6.22
CA PHE A 36 19.78 -4.82 -7.25
C PHE A 36 20.75 -3.76 -6.72
N GLY A 37 20.36 -2.98 -5.71
CA GLY A 37 21.23 -1.97 -5.10
C GLY A 37 21.64 -0.85 -6.06
N GLY A 38 22.74 -0.16 -5.74
CA GLY A 38 23.39 0.83 -6.62
C GLY A 38 22.50 2.03 -6.96
N TRP A 39 22.54 2.44 -8.23
CA TRP A 39 21.78 3.61 -8.71
C TRP A 39 20.27 3.37 -8.73
N LEU A 40 19.83 2.12 -8.98
CA LEU A 40 18.41 1.77 -9.02
C LEU A 40 17.78 1.90 -7.64
N ASP A 41 18.48 1.43 -6.61
CA ASP A 41 18.11 1.62 -5.21
C ASP A 41 17.98 3.11 -4.88
N GLN A 42 19.01 3.91 -5.18
CA GLN A 42 18.99 5.35 -4.94
C GLN A 42 17.82 6.04 -5.65
N LEU A 43 17.53 5.70 -6.90
CA LEU A 43 16.43 6.29 -7.66
C LEU A 43 15.07 5.94 -7.03
N LEU A 44 14.83 4.67 -6.74
CA LEU A 44 13.58 4.19 -6.16
C LEU A 44 13.38 4.75 -4.75
N MET A 45 14.43 4.79 -3.93
CA MET A 45 14.36 5.34 -2.58
C MET A 45 14.20 6.86 -2.59
N ARG A 46 14.85 7.60 -3.50
CA ARG A 46 14.59 9.04 -3.64
C ARG A 46 13.14 9.34 -4.00
N PHE A 47 12.54 8.57 -4.92
CA PHE A 47 11.12 8.72 -5.22
C PHE A 47 10.24 8.40 -4.00
N THR A 48 10.57 7.32 -3.30
CA THR A 48 9.91 6.92 -2.04
C THR A 48 9.99 8.04 -0.99
N ASP A 49 11.16 8.68 -0.85
CA ASP A 49 11.41 9.76 0.10
C ASP A 49 10.63 11.03 -0.23
N ILE A 50 10.46 11.35 -1.52
CA ILE A 50 9.64 12.48 -1.96
C ILE A 50 8.18 12.28 -1.56
N VAL A 51 7.63 11.09 -1.75
CA VAL A 51 6.25 10.78 -1.34
C VAL A 51 6.13 10.85 0.18
N TYR A 52 7.11 10.31 0.92
CA TYR A 52 7.13 10.31 2.39
C TYR A 52 7.28 11.69 3.03
N ALA A 53 7.74 12.70 2.26
CA ALA A 53 7.91 14.05 2.77
C ALA A 53 6.56 14.74 3.09
N PHE A 54 5.46 14.23 2.52
CA PHE A 54 4.12 14.73 2.78
C PHE A 54 3.47 13.95 3.93
N PRO A 55 2.75 14.63 4.84
CA PRO A 55 1.96 13.92 5.84
C PRO A 55 0.89 13.04 5.17
N ASP A 56 0.89 11.74 5.46
CA ASP A 56 0.08 10.71 4.77
C ASP A 56 -1.38 11.12 4.58
N PHE A 57 -2.04 11.55 5.66
CA PHE A 57 -3.45 11.93 5.60
C PHE A 57 -3.69 13.20 4.77
N LEU A 58 -2.82 14.20 4.88
CA LEU A 58 -2.93 15.42 4.07
C LEU A 58 -2.74 15.09 2.59
N PHE A 59 -1.80 14.21 2.26
CA PHE A 59 -1.56 13.82 0.87
C PHE A 59 -2.77 13.05 0.31
N LEU A 60 -3.30 12.11 1.09
CA LEU A 60 -4.53 11.39 0.77
C LEU A 60 -5.70 12.35 0.50
N LEU A 61 -5.93 13.32 1.40
CA LEU A 61 -6.97 14.33 1.27
C LEU A 61 -6.79 15.18 0.00
N ILE A 62 -5.58 15.66 -0.26
CA ILE A 62 -5.27 16.49 -1.44
C ILE A 62 -5.56 15.73 -2.72
N ILE A 63 -5.17 14.45 -2.82
CA ILE A 63 -5.44 13.62 -3.99
C ILE A 63 -6.95 13.51 -4.21
N VAL A 64 -7.70 13.07 -3.20
CA VAL A 64 -9.15 12.84 -3.36
C VAL A 64 -9.89 14.15 -3.64
N ALA A 65 -9.60 15.22 -2.89
CA ALA A 65 -10.24 16.52 -3.06
C ALA A 65 -9.96 17.14 -4.44
N SER A 66 -8.73 17.04 -4.94
CA SER A 66 -8.33 17.64 -6.22
C SER A 66 -8.88 16.85 -7.41
N PHE A 67 -8.86 15.52 -7.33
CA PHE A 67 -9.19 14.68 -8.48
C PHE A 67 -10.65 14.26 -8.55
N ARG A 68 -11.45 14.34 -7.47
CA ARG A 68 -12.86 13.89 -7.47
C ARG A 68 -13.72 14.51 -8.58
N ALA A 69 -13.50 15.78 -8.92
CA ALA A 69 -14.27 16.49 -9.94
C ALA A 69 -13.66 16.36 -11.35
N SER A 70 -12.44 15.85 -11.46
CA SER A 70 -11.74 15.67 -12.73
C SER A 70 -12.37 14.55 -13.56
N PRO A 71 -12.19 14.53 -14.90
CA PRO A 71 -12.63 13.42 -15.74
C PRO A 71 -12.09 12.07 -15.26
N PHE A 72 -10.85 12.04 -14.76
CA PHE A 72 -10.21 10.86 -14.19
C PHE A 72 -10.89 10.38 -12.90
N GLY A 73 -11.21 11.30 -11.98
CA GLY A 73 -11.94 10.94 -10.76
C GLY A 73 -13.36 10.49 -11.02
N LYS A 74 -14.04 11.09 -12.01
CA LYS A 74 -15.37 10.65 -12.46
C LYS A 74 -15.35 9.28 -13.13
N LEU A 75 -14.26 8.94 -13.84
CA LEU A 75 -14.04 7.59 -14.37
C LEU A 75 -13.86 6.55 -13.24
N LEU A 76 -13.20 6.95 -12.15
CA LEU A 76 -12.93 6.12 -10.98
C LEU A 76 -14.00 6.29 -9.89
N ASP A 77 -15.26 5.88 -10.15
CA ASP A 77 -16.45 5.72 -9.26
C ASP A 77 -16.41 6.13 -7.76
N GLY A 78 -15.73 7.22 -7.37
CA GLY A 78 -15.40 7.62 -5.99
C GLY A 78 -14.52 6.64 -5.20
N LEU A 79 -14.99 5.40 -5.02
CA LEU A 79 -14.36 4.35 -4.25
C LEU A 79 -13.01 3.92 -4.82
N MET A 80 -12.93 3.74 -6.14
CA MET A 80 -11.69 3.40 -6.82
C MET A 80 -10.65 4.53 -6.72
N LEU A 81 -11.09 5.79 -6.75
CA LEU A 81 -10.20 6.93 -6.54
C LEU A 81 -9.58 6.88 -5.14
N ILE A 82 -10.38 6.56 -4.11
CA ILE A 82 -9.87 6.39 -2.73
C ILE A 82 -8.87 5.23 -2.67
N PHE A 83 -9.13 4.10 -3.33
CA PHE A 83 -8.21 2.97 -3.32
C PHE A 83 -6.85 3.33 -3.95
N VAL A 84 -6.88 4.03 -5.09
CA VAL A 84 -5.68 4.51 -5.75
C VAL A 84 -4.95 5.53 -4.88
N ALA A 85 -5.67 6.45 -4.24
CA ALA A 85 -5.06 7.46 -3.37
C ALA A 85 -4.40 6.81 -2.13
N ILE A 86 -5.06 5.87 -1.47
CA ILE A 86 -4.47 5.08 -0.37
C ILE A 86 -3.25 4.31 -0.87
N ALA A 87 -3.32 3.71 -2.07
CA ALA A 87 -2.21 2.97 -2.65
C ALA A 87 -0.98 3.85 -2.93
N ILE A 88 -1.17 5.08 -3.44
CA ILE A 88 -0.10 6.05 -3.74
C ILE A 88 0.59 6.54 -2.46
N VAL A 89 -0.13 6.61 -1.35
CA VAL A 89 0.42 7.06 -0.06
C VAL A 89 1.04 5.90 0.72
N GLY A 90 0.32 4.79 0.87
CA GLY A 90 0.65 3.72 1.82
C GLY A 90 1.78 2.78 1.40
N TRP A 91 2.15 2.72 0.12
CA TRP A 91 3.17 1.79 -0.38
C TRP A 91 4.59 2.08 0.14
N VAL A 92 4.87 3.32 0.54
CA VAL A 92 6.20 3.79 0.94
C VAL A 92 6.73 3.02 2.16
N GLY A 93 5.91 2.90 3.21
CA GLY A 93 6.31 2.20 4.44
C GLY A 93 6.64 0.73 4.15
N VAL A 94 5.80 0.07 3.34
CA VAL A 94 6.03 -1.31 2.93
C VAL A 94 7.29 -1.43 2.07
N ALA A 95 7.54 -0.51 1.14
CA ALA A 95 8.75 -0.53 0.31
C ALA A 95 10.03 -0.43 1.12
N ARG A 96 10.08 0.50 2.07
CA ARG A 96 11.24 0.68 2.96
C ARG A 96 11.46 -0.55 3.85
N LEU A 97 10.39 -1.11 4.40
CA LEU A 97 10.46 -2.33 5.19
C LEU A 97 10.97 -3.51 4.36
N THR A 98 10.37 -3.78 3.21
CA THR A 98 10.79 -4.87 2.33
C THR A 98 12.23 -4.69 1.87
N ARG A 99 12.65 -3.47 1.53
CA ARG A 99 14.05 -3.16 1.21
C ARG A 99 14.97 -3.52 2.36
N GLY A 100 14.65 -3.09 3.58
CA GLY A 100 15.44 -3.41 4.77
C GLY A 100 15.59 -4.92 4.99
N GLN A 101 14.49 -5.67 4.85
CA GLN A 101 14.51 -7.14 4.94
C GLN A 101 15.39 -7.76 3.85
N VAL A 102 15.28 -7.28 2.61
CA VAL A 102 16.06 -7.80 1.49
C VAL A 102 17.55 -7.51 1.68
N LEU A 103 17.92 -6.32 2.14
CA LEU A 103 19.31 -5.98 2.45
C LEU A 103 19.86 -6.88 3.57
N ALA A 104 19.07 -7.19 4.59
CA ALA A 104 19.48 -8.06 5.69
C ALA A 104 19.59 -9.56 5.30
N LEU A 105 18.78 -10.00 4.33
CA LEU A 105 18.72 -11.39 3.89
C LEU A 105 19.65 -11.69 2.72
N LYS A 106 19.94 -10.73 1.84
CA LYS A 106 20.69 -10.99 0.59
C LYS A 106 22.14 -11.43 0.80
N GLU A 107 22.73 -11.09 1.95
CA GLU A 107 24.11 -11.43 2.34
C GLU A 107 24.17 -12.69 3.22
N ARG A 108 23.07 -13.44 3.37
CA ARG A 108 23.04 -14.69 4.16
C ARG A 108 23.56 -15.87 3.36
N GLU A 109 24.15 -16.85 4.05
CA GLU A 109 24.75 -18.06 3.47
C GLU A 109 23.80 -18.83 2.53
N PHE A 110 22.51 -18.92 2.85
CA PHE A 110 21.54 -19.61 1.98
C PHE A 110 21.33 -18.92 0.63
N VAL A 111 21.54 -17.60 0.56
CA VAL A 111 21.48 -16.85 -0.70
C VAL A 111 22.76 -17.04 -1.50
N GLU A 112 23.91 -17.05 -0.83
CA GLU A 112 25.20 -17.33 -1.47
C GLU A 112 25.24 -18.75 -2.04
N ALA A 113 24.78 -19.74 -1.27
CA ALA A 113 24.61 -21.12 -1.74
C ALA A 113 23.64 -21.21 -2.93
N ALA A 114 22.54 -20.45 -2.93
CA ALA A 114 21.64 -20.40 -4.09
C ALA A 114 22.31 -19.80 -5.33
N ARG A 115 23.18 -18.78 -5.17
CA ARG A 115 23.95 -18.19 -6.27
C ARG A 115 25.00 -19.15 -6.81
N SER A 116 25.69 -19.90 -5.95
CA SER A 116 26.76 -20.82 -6.37
C SER A 116 26.23 -21.98 -7.23
N VAL A 117 24.98 -22.38 -7.03
CA VAL A 117 24.29 -23.38 -7.88
C VAL A 117 23.60 -22.77 -9.12
N GLY A 118 23.84 -21.49 -9.42
CA GLY A 118 23.34 -20.82 -10.63
C GLY A 118 21.87 -20.37 -10.57
N ALA A 119 21.29 -20.17 -9.38
CA ALA A 119 19.91 -19.67 -9.28
C ALA A 119 19.79 -18.24 -9.87
N THR A 120 18.78 -18.03 -10.72
CA THR A 120 18.52 -16.72 -11.30
C THR A 120 18.08 -15.69 -10.25
N PRO A 121 18.34 -14.39 -10.45
CA PRO A 121 17.88 -13.32 -9.55
C PRO A 121 16.40 -13.42 -9.16
N ARG A 122 15.53 -13.66 -10.14
CA ARG A 122 14.08 -13.83 -9.91
C ARG A 122 13.77 -15.01 -9.01
N ARG A 123 14.48 -16.13 -9.17
CA ARG A 123 14.34 -17.31 -8.32
C ARG A 123 14.81 -17.03 -6.89
N ILE A 124 15.93 -16.32 -6.72
CA ILE A 124 16.44 -15.91 -5.39
C ILE A 124 15.42 -15.01 -4.69
N MET A 125 14.93 -13.98 -5.38
CA MET A 125 13.92 -13.06 -4.82
C MET A 125 12.64 -13.78 -4.41
N ALA A 126 12.07 -14.61 -5.30
CA ALA A 126 10.77 -15.23 -5.07
C ALA A 126 10.80 -16.45 -4.13
N LYS A 127 11.88 -17.26 -4.14
CA LYS A 127 11.94 -18.51 -3.35
C LYS A 127 12.78 -18.40 -2.08
N HIS A 128 13.65 -17.41 -1.96
CA HIS A 128 14.56 -17.30 -0.83
C HIS A 128 14.36 -16.00 -0.05
N LEU A 129 14.25 -14.85 -0.71
CA LEU A 129 14.14 -13.57 0.02
C LEU A 129 12.70 -13.29 0.48
N LEU A 130 11.74 -13.29 -0.44
CA LEU A 130 10.35 -12.96 -0.13
C LEU A 130 9.75 -13.87 0.94
N PRO A 131 9.88 -15.22 0.87
CA PRO A 131 9.33 -16.10 1.90
C PRO A 131 9.90 -15.82 3.30
N ASN A 132 11.18 -15.49 3.40
CA ASN A 132 11.82 -15.14 4.67
C ASN A 132 11.47 -13.72 5.16
N ALA A 133 11.02 -12.84 4.26
CA ALA A 133 10.52 -11.51 4.62
C ALA A 133 9.01 -11.48 4.94
N LEU A 134 8.27 -12.59 4.78
CA LEU A 134 6.82 -12.62 4.98
C LEU A 134 6.40 -12.29 6.41
N ALA A 135 7.13 -12.77 7.41
CA ALA A 135 6.76 -12.56 8.82
C ALA A 135 6.59 -11.06 9.18
N PRO A 136 7.60 -10.18 8.98
CA PRO A 136 7.42 -8.74 9.24
C PRO A 136 6.42 -8.07 8.29
N LEU A 137 6.25 -8.56 7.06
CA LEU A 137 5.27 -8.02 6.12
C LEU A 137 3.83 -8.32 6.56
N ILE A 138 3.55 -9.52 7.04
CA ILE A 138 2.24 -9.92 7.56
C ILE A 138 1.91 -9.09 8.81
N VAL A 139 2.87 -8.89 9.71
CA VAL A 139 2.68 -8.02 10.89
C VAL A 139 2.34 -6.60 10.46
N THR A 140 3.03 -6.07 9.45
CA THR A 140 2.75 -4.73 8.92
C THR A 140 1.37 -4.62 8.30
N ALA A 141 0.88 -5.68 7.65
CA ALA A 141 -0.46 -5.70 7.05
C ALA A 141 -1.56 -5.47 8.10
N ALA A 142 -1.36 -5.95 9.33
CA ALA A 142 -2.28 -5.74 10.44
C ALA A 142 -2.46 -4.27 10.83
N PHE A 143 -1.51 -3.39 10.48
CA PHE A 143 -1.61 -1.95 10.69
C PHE A 143 -2.10 -1.19 9.44
N VAL A 144 -1.70 -1.64 8.25
CA VAL A 144 -2.08 -0.99 6.99
C VAL A 144 -3.59 -1.09 6.76
N VAL A 145 -4.21 -2.24 7.04
CA VAL A 145 -5.66 -2.43 6.84
C VAL A 145 -6.48 -1.44 7.69
N PRO A 146 -6.31 -1.35 9.02
CA PRO A 146 -7.03 -0.35 9.82
C PRO A 146 -6.75 1.09 9.42
N ASN A 147 -5.50 1.42 9.06
CA ASN A 147 -5.15 2.78 8.65
C ASN A 147 -5.84 3.18 7.34
N ALA A 148 -5.95 2.27 6.37
CA ALA A 148 -6.70 2.49 5.15
C ALA A 148 -8.19 2.75 5.42
N MET A 149 -8.78 1.96 6.32
CA MET A 149 -10.18 2.13 6.74
C MET A 149 -10.41 3.47 7.45
N LEU A 150 -9.51 3.86 8.38
CA LEU A 150 -9.58 5.15 9.06
C LEU A 150 -9.42 6.32 8.08
N GLY A 151 -8.51 6.20 7.12
CA GLY A 151 -8.33 7.19 6.06
C GLY A 151 -9.60 7.41 5.25
N GLU A 152 -10.22 6.33 4.77
CA GLU A 152 -11.51 6.41 4.06
C GLU A 152 -12.62 6.99 4.94
N ALA A 153 -12.79 6.49 6.16
CA ALA A 153 -13.83 6.95 7.06
C ALA A 153 -13.69 8.44 7.37
N THR A 154 -12.46 8.93 7.56
CA THR A 154 -12.19 10.35 7.81
C THR A 154 -12.50 11.20 6.58
N LEU A 155 -12.15 10.75 5.37
CA LEU A 155 -12.52 11.46 4.13
C LEU A 155 -14.04 11.51 3.94
N SER A 156 -14.73 10.41 4.22
CA SER A 156 -16.19 10.31 4.13
C SER A 156 -16.87 11.21 5.17
N PHE A 157 -16.34 11.27 6.39
CA PHE A 157 -16.79 12.22 7.42
C PHE A 157 -16.62 13.69 6.97
N LEU A 158 -15.52 14.03 6.30
CA LEU A 158 -15.28 15.35 5.73
C LEU A 158 -16.11 15.65 4.46
N GLY A 159 -16.95 14.73 4.00
CA GLY A 159 -17.79 14.89 2.80
C GLY A 159 -17.03 14.82 1.47
N VAL A 160 -15.78 14.35 1.50
CA VAL A 160 -14.91 14.22 0.31
C VAL A 160 -14.70 12.76 -0.09
N GLY A 161 -15.11 11.81 0.75
CA GLY A 161 -14.94 10.37 0.56
C GLY A 161 -15.97 9.73 -0.37
N ILE A 162 -16.47 8.55 0.00
CA ILE A 162 -17.39 7.76 -0.82
C ILE A 162 -18.65 8.58 -1.12
N ILE A 163 -19.13 8.54 -2.37
CA ILE A 163 -20.31 9.26 -2.81
C ILE A 163 -21.55 8.38 -2.56
N PRO A 164 -22.65 8.91 -1.97
CA PRO A 164 -23.92 8.19 -1.88
C PRO A 164 -24.38 7.67 -3.27
N PRO A 165 -25.00 6.47 -3.37
CA PRO A 165 -25.68 5.72 -2.32
C PRO A 165 -24.85 4.65 -1.60
N THR A 166 -23.55 4.52 -1.89
CA THR A 166 -22.70 3.48 -1.26
C THR A 166 -22.45 3.82 0.20
N PRO A 167 -22.95 3.01 1.17
CA PRO A 167 -22.81 3.34 2.59
C PRO A 167 -21.39 3.02 3.07
N SER A 168 -20.80 3.95 3.82
CA SER A 168 -19.52 3.78 4.50
C SER A 168 -19.65 4.09 5.99
N TRP A 169 -18.73 3.57 6.81
CA TRP A 169 -18.77 3.83 8.25
C TRP A 169 -18.57 5.32 8.55
N GLY A 170 -17.76 6.03 7.76
CA GLY A 170 -17.59 7.48 7.90
C GLY A 170 -18.87 8.28 7.68
N GLN A 171 -19.69 7.90 6.70
CA GLN A 171 -21.01 8.51 6.50
C GLN A 171 -21.98 8.16 7.64
N MET A 172 -21.95 6.91 8.11
CA MET A 172 -22.85 6.45 9.19
C MET A 172 -22.54 7.06 10.56
N ILE A 173 -21.31 7.50 10.80
CA ILE A 173 -20.95 8.25 12.02
C ILE A 173 -21.47 9.70 11.96
N ASN A 174 -21.63 10.25 10.75
CA ASN A 174 -22.10 11.61 10.53
C ASN A 174 -23.64 11.73 10.48
N GLU A 175 -24.36 10.60 10.50
CA GLU A 175 -25.82 10.50 10.62
C GLU A 175 -26.25 10.25 12.06
#